data_AF-A0A952RDY0-F1
#
_entry.id   AF-A0A952RDY0-F1
#
_cell.length_a   1.000
_cell.length_b   1.000
_cell.length_c   1.000
_cell.angle_alpha   90.00
_cell.angle_beta   90.00
_cell.angle_gamma   90.00
#
_symmetry.space_group_name_H-M   'P 1'
#
loop_
_entity.id
_entity.type
_entity.pdbx_description
1 polymer ?
#
loop_
_entity_poly.entity_id
_entity_poly.type
_entity_poly.pdbx_seq_one_letter_code
_entity_poly.pdbx_strand_id
1 'polypeptide(L)'
;MTITRRNLLQTFLALGGTTAGLLAVSCGDDSDPGSGGGPGKPDSGADAATDAGEDAHVTPDATADTGTEPSCDSVGVTIGTNHGHALTVPPADVEAGTDRTYDIRGTSGHPHTIVVSAADFALLADGEMVTVTSSNDNSHTHVVRLVCG
;
A
#
# COMPACT_ATOMS: atom_id res chain seq x y z
N MET A 1 23.43 6.82 -20.88
CA MET A 1 22.37 7.56 -20.16
C MET A 1 21.12 6.68 -20.18
N THR A 2 20.93 5.92 -19.11
CA THR A 2 19.87 4.92 -18.97
C THR A 2 18.72 5.58 -18.23
N ILE A 3 17.59 5.79 -18.91
CA ILE A 3 16.42 6.46 -18.33
C ILE A 3 15.60 5.40 -17.59
N THR A 4 15.74 5.35 -16.25
CA THR A 4 14.97 4.48 -15.36
C THR A 4 13.59 5.06 -15.05
N ARG A 5 12.60 4.16 -14.90
CA ARG A 5 11.13 4.38 -14.77
C ARG A 5 10.66 5.22 -13.55
N ARG A 6 11.55 5.96 -12.89
CA ARG A 6 11.25 6.82 -11.73
C ARG A 6 10.74 8.22 -12.10
N ASN A 7 10.50 8.53 -13.38
CA ASN A 7 10.15 9.89 -13.82
C ASN A 7 8.76 10.03 -14.48
N LEU A 8 7.83 9.08 -14.27
CA LEU A 8 6.48 9.13 -14.86
C LEU A 8 5.36 9.47 -13.84
N LEU A 9 5.66 9.64 -12.55
CA LEU A 9 4.65 9.88 -11.51
C LEU A 9 4.84 11.21 -10.74
N GLN A 10 5.37 12.25 -11.38
CA GLN A 10 5.45 13.60 -10.77
C GLN A 10 4.69 14.69 -11.53
N THR A 11 3.71 14.31 -12.35
CA THR A 11 2.86 15.28 -13.05
C THR A 11 1.40 14.95 -12.75
N PHE A 12 0.62 15.98 -12.43
CA PHE A 12 -0.80 16.01 -12.07
C PHE A 12 -1.13 15.96 -10.57
N LEU A 13 -0.90 17.07 -9.86
CA LEU A 13 -1.89 17.64 -8.91
C LEU A 13 -1.44 19.04 -8.42
N ALA A 14 -1.76 20.10 -9.17
CA ALA A 14 -1.72 21.47 -8.65
C ALA A 14 -2.45 22.47 -9.58
N LEU A 15 -3.77 22.32 -9.76
CA LEU A 15 -4.62 23.36 -10.33
C LEU A 15 -6.01 23.32 -9.67
N GLY A 16 -6.43 24.47 -9.11
CA GLY A 16 -7.81 24.78 -8.72
C GLY A 16 -8.08 24.55 -7.22
N GLY A 17 -8.21 25.56 -6.36
CA GLY A 17 -8.87 26.85 -6.59
C GLY A 17 -10.33 26.73 -6.12
N THR A 18 -10.58 27.26 -4.93
CA THR A 18 -11.84 27.26 -4.18
C THR A 18 -13.04 27.76 -4.99
N THR A 19 -14.13 26.99 -5.02
CA THR A 19 -15.48 27.53 -5.24
C THR A 19 -16.42 27.05 -4.15
N ALA A 20 -17.13 28.05 -3.62
CA ALA A 20 -18.09 28.01 -2.55
C ALA A 20 -19.31 27.13 -2.87
N GLY A 21 -20.05 26.83 -1.82
CA GLY A 21 -21.09 25.81 -1.81
C GLY A 21 -22.29 26.05 -2.71
N LEU A 22 -23.00 24.95 -2.94
CA LEU A 22 -24.43 24.97 -3.16
C LEU A 22 -25.02 23.72 -2.49
N LEU A 23 -25.90 23.97 -1.53
CA LEU A 23 -26.83 22.99 -0.98
C LEU A 23 -27.84 22.64 -2.08
N ALA A 24 -27.92 21.36 -2.44
CA ALA A 24 -29.09 20.81 -3.11
C ALA A 24 -29.41 19.45 -2.50
N VAL A 25 -30.43 19.44 -1.65
CA VAL A 25 -31.15 18.23 -1.27
C VAL A 25 -31.89 17.75 -2.52
N SER A 26 -31.65 16.51 -2.95
CA SER A 26 -32.51 15.83 -3.92
C SER A 26 -32.82 14.43 -3.41
N CYS A 27 -34.04 14.30 -2.88
CA CYS A 27 -34.75 13.05 -2.71
C CYS A 27 -35.42 12.65 -4.02
N GLY A 28 -35.49 11.35 -4.28
CA GLY A 28 -36.32 10.72 -5.33
C GLY A 28 -35.49 9.80 -6.24
N ASP A 29 -35.97 8.66 -6.70
CA ASP A 29 -37.18 7.87 -6.42
C ASP A 29 -36.94 6.50 -7.07
N ASP A 30 -37.59 5.47 -6.55
CA ASP A 30 -37.51 4.08 -6.99
C ASP A 30 -38.14 3.85 -8.38
N SER A 31 -37.69 2.78 -9.04
CA SER A 31 -38.34 2.03 -10.14
C SER A 31 -37.91 2.32 -11.59
N ASP A 32 -37.25 1.35 -12.25
CA ASP A 32 -37.79 0.73 -13.47
C ASP A 32 -37.08 -0.61 -13.82
N PRO A 33 -37.81 -1.71 -14.06
CA PRO A 33 -37.26 -3.00 -14.50
C PRO A 33 -37.21 -3.10 -16.03
N GLY A 34 -36.01 -3.23 -16.60
CA GLY A 34 -35.79 -3.35 -18.04
C GLY A 34 -35.17 -4.68 -18.45
N SER A 35 -36.01 -5.70 -18.62
CA SER A 35 -35.67 -6.98 -19.25
C SER A 35 -35.66 -6.81 -20.78
N GLY A 36 -34.57 -7.19 -21.45
CA GLY A 36 -34.45 -7.10 -22.92
C GLY A 36 -33.39 -8.03 -23.46
N GLY A 37 -33.79 -9.26 -23.80
CA GLY A 37 -32.95 -10.23 -24.50
C GLY A 37 -32.88 -9.98 -26.01
N GLY A 38 -31.80 -10.45 -26.64
CA GLY A 38 -31.69 -10.61 -28.09
C GLY A 38 -30.35 -11.24 -28.51
N PRO A 39 -30.29 -12.01 -29.63
CA PRO A 39 -29.39 -13.18 -29.75
C PRO A 39 -28.33 -13.11 -30.88
N GLY A 40 -27.30 -13.98 -30.79
CA GLY A 40 -26.45 -14.45 -31.89
C GLY A 40 -25.27 -13.53 -32.26
N LYS A 41 -24.07 -13.99 -32.64
CA LYS A 41 -23.59 -15.26 -33.22
C LYS A 41 -22.07 -15.45 -32.94
N PRO A 42 -21.51 -16.65 -33.16
CA PRO A 42 -20.10 -16.95 -32.98
C PRO A 42 -19.31 -16.72 -34.29
N ASP A 43 -18.08 -16.25 -34.19
CA ASP A 43 -17.10 -16.35 -35.27
C ASP A 43 -15.76 -16.90 -34.74
N SER A 44 -15.50 -18.11 -35.19
CA SER A 44 -14.24 -18.84 -35.17
C SER A 44 -13.29 -18.26 -36.23
N GLY A 45 -12.10 -17.83 -35.80
CA GLY A 45 -10.99 -17.47 -36.68
C GLY A 45 -9.72 -18.20 -36.21
N ALA A 46 -9.43 -19.31 -36.87
CA ALA A 46 -8.17 -20.03 -36.75
C ALA A 46 -7.23 -19.48 -37.83
N ASP A 47 -6.09 -18.92 -37.42
CA ASP A 47 -4.96 -18.70 -38.30
C ASP A 47 -3.75 -19.46 -37.74
N ALA A 48 -3.54 -20.63 -38.34
CA ALA A 48 -2.31 -21.39 -38.23
C ALA A 48 -1.31 -20.81 -39.23
N ALA A 49 -0.15 -20.39 -38.74
CA ALA A 49 1.07 -20.34 -39.54
C ALA A 49 2.26 -20.72 -38.64
N THR A 50 2.75 -21.92 -38.91
CA THR A 50 4.04 -22.49 -38.53
C THR A 50 5.20 -21.60 -38.99
N ASP A 51 6.15 -21.34 -38.10
CA ASP A 51 7.55 -21.17 -38.49
C ASP A 51 8.45 -21.95 -37.52
N ALA A 52 9.36 -22.70 -38.11
CA ALA A 52 10.22 -23.68 -37.49
C ALA A 52 11.67 -23.19 -37.60
N GLY A 53 12.37 -23.23 -36.47
CA GLY A 53 13.83 -23.10 -36.44
C GLY A 53 14.30 -21.95 -35.56
N GLU A 54 14.75 -22.25 -34.34
CA GLU A 54 16.17 -22.51 -34.10
C GLU A 54 16.36 -22.88 -32.62
N ASP A 55 16.77 -24.13 -32.41
CA ASP A 55 17.18 -24.69 -31.13
C ASP A 55 18.48 -24.03 -30.64
N ALA A 56 18.39 -22.80 -30.16
CA ALA A 56 19.33 -22.30 -29.18
C ALA A 56 18.81 -22.76 -27.81
N HIS A 57 19.30 -23.93 -27.37
CA HIS A 57 19.28 -24.35 -25.98
C HIS A 57 20.13 -23.35 -25.17
N VAL A 58 19.59 -22.15 -24.99
CA VAL A 58 20.01 -21.23 -23.95
C VAL A 58 19.47 -21.89 -22.69
N THR A 59 20.28 -22.71 -22.03
CA THR A 59 20.09 -22.94 -20.60
C THR A 59 19.99 -21.54 -20.00
N PRO A 60 18.84 -21.10 -19.44
CA PRO A 60 18.85 -19.91 -18.63
C PRO A 60 19.84 -20.25 -17.53
N ASP A 61 21.00 -19.60 -17.57
CA ASP A 61 21.96 -19.60 -16.50
C ASP A 61 21.18 -19.09 -15.30
N ALA A 62 20.67 -20.04 -14.53
CA ALA A 62 20.05 -19.80 -13.25
C ALA A 62 21.20 -19.44 -12.32
N THR A 63 21.81 -18.30 -12.56
CA THR A 63 22.32 -17.46 -11.48
C THR A 63 21.09 -17.17 -10.65
N ALA A 64 20.80 -18.11 -9.73
CA ALA A 64 19.88 -17.91 -8.64
C ALA A 64 20.39 -16.65 -7.98
N ASP A 65 19.72 -15.54 -8.30
CA ASP A 65 19.83 -14.33 -7.54
C ASP A 65 19.35 -14.73 -6.15
N THR A 66 20.29 -15.12 -5.31
CA THR A 66 20.07 -15.26 -3.88
C THR A 66 20.00 -13.88 -3.25
N GLY A 67 19.54 -12.88 -4.03
CA GLY A 67 19.01 -11.60 -3.61
C GLY A 67 18.23 -11.88 -2.35
N THR A 68 18.93 -11.65 -1.24
CA THR A 68 18.37 -11.78 0.07
C THR A 68 17.46 -10.58 0.13
N GLU A 69 16.23 -10.78 -0.34
CA GLU A 69 15.16 -9.82 -0.19
C GLU A 69 15.22 -9.37 1.28
N PRO A 70 15.22 -8.06 1.54
CA PRO A 70 15.30 -7.56 2.90
C PRO A 70 14.16 -8.21 3.72
N SER A 71 14.53 -9.12 4.63
CA SER A 71 13.58 -9.75 5.54
C SER A 71 13.46 -8.89 6.78
N CYS A 72 12.22 -8.63 7.20
CA CYS A 72 11.95 -7.91 8.43
C CYS A 72 11.86 -8.91 9.59
N ASP A 73 13.00 -9.35 10.12
CA ASP A 73 13.01 -10.34 11.20
C ASP A 73 12.50 -9.73 12.53
N SER A 74 12.73 -8.42 12.70
CA SER A 74 12.20 -7.65 13.82
C SER A 74 11.87 -6.20 13.41
N VAL A 75 10.89 -5.60 14.08
CA VAL A 75 10.58 -4.16 13.92
C VAL A 75 11.10 -3.39 15.12
N GLY A 76 12.12 -2.58 14.90
CA GLY A 76 12.60 -1.60 15.85
C GLY A 76 11.59 -0.45 16.00
N VAL A 77 11.26 -0.11 17.24
CA VAL A 77 10.28 0.95 17.57
C VAL A 77 10.91 2.00 18.45
N THR A 78 10.72 3.27 18.11
CA THR A 78 11.08 4.42 18.97
C THR A 78 9.88 5.35 19.10
N ILE A 79 9.50 5.72 20.32
CA ILE A 79 8.41 6.66 20.61
C ILE A 79 9.03 7.96 21.15
N GLY A 80 8.76 9.09 20.51
CA GLY A 80 9.26 10.41 20.94
C GLY A 80 8.51 10.95 22.17
N THR A 81 9.18 11.70 23.05
CA THR A 81 8.61 12.21 24.32
C THR A 81 7.94 11.09 25.15
N ASN A 82 8.52 9.88 25.09
CA ASN A 82 7.93 8.71 25.71
C ASN A 82 7.96 8.82 27.24
N HIS A 83 6.79 8.64 27.86
CA HIS A 83 6.60 8.67 29.30
C HIS A 83 5.88 7.40 29.82
N GLY A 84 6.04 6.27 29.12
CA GLY A 84 5.47 4.97 29.50
C GLY A 84 4.76 4.23 28.37
N HIS A 85 4.74 4.78 27.17
CA HIS A 85 4.21 4.16 25.97
C HIS A 85 5.11 3.03 25.47
N ALA A 86 4.48 2.01 24.89
CA ALA A 86 5.14 0.85 24.32
C ALA A 86 4.34 0.34 23.13
N LEU A 87 5.04 -0.19 22.13
CA LEU A 87 4.45 -0.77 20.93
C LEU A 87 5.31 -1.95 20.50
N THR A 88 4.65 -3.02 20.06
CA THR A 88 5.27 -4.15 19.37
C THR A 88 4.55 -4.32 18.04
N VAL A 89 5.31 -4.28 16.94
CA VAL A 89 4.81 -4.56 15.60
C VAL A 89 5.34 -5.94 15.20
N PRO A 90 4.48 -6.95 15.04
CA PRO A 90 4.91 -8.27 14.58
C PRO A 90 5.47 -8.21 13.15
N PRO A 91 6.56 -8.92 12.82
CA PRO A 91 7.02 -9.13 11.45
C PRO A 91 5.91 -9.57 10.48
N ALA A 92 5.01 -10.43 10.95
CA ALA A 92 3.88 -10.93 10.16
C ALA A 92 2.91 -9.82 9.69
N ASP A 93 2.83 -8.69 10.41
CA ASP A 93 2.02 -7.56 9.96
C ASP A 93 2.73 -6.78 8.83
N VAL A 94 4.07 -6.75 8.83
CA VAL A 94 4.87 -6.21 7.73
C VAL A 94 4.69 -7.07 6.47
N GLU A 95 4.79 -8.40 6.61
CA GLU A 95 4.55 -9.35 5.51
C GLU A 95 3.11 -9.27 4.97
N ALA A 96 2.13 -9.07 5.85
CA ALA A 96 0.74 -8.93 5.45
C ALA A 96 0.49 -7.66 4.64
N GLY A 97 1.23 -6.58 4.89
CA GLY A 97 1.13 -5.33 4.12
C GLY A 97 -0.28 -4.73 4.11
N THR A 98 -1.01 -4.83 5.23
CA THR A 98 -2.39 -4.32 5.37
C THR A 98 -2.46 -3.27 6.47
N ASP A 99 -3.34 -2.28 6.34
CA ASP A 99 -3.51 -1.25 7.36
C ASP A 99 -3.78 -1.85 8.74
N ARG A 100 -3.02 -1.40 9.74
CA ARG A 100 -3.19 -1.81 11.15
C ARG A 100 -3.24 -0.61 12.07
N THR A 101 -4.16 -0.67 13.02
CA THR A 101 -4.22 0.26 14.14
C THR A 101 -3.63 -0.41 15.38
N TYR A 102 -2.67 0.24 16.02
CA TYR A 102 -2.07 -0.25 17.26
C TYR A 102 -2.36 0.70 18.42
N ASP A 103 -2.71 0.14 19.58
CA ASP A 103 -2.65 0.84 20.85
C ASP A 103 -1.19 0.91 21.33
N ILE A 104 -0.73 2.09 21.74
CA ILE A 104 0.64 2.31 22.21
C ILE A 104 0.71 2.65 23.70
N ARG A 105 -0.34 2.39 24.49
CA ARG A 105 -0.44 2.82 25.89
C ARG A 105 0.74 2.35 26.74
N GLY A 106 1.16 1.09 26.61
CA GLY A 106 2.15 0.49 27.48
C GLY A 106 1.74 0.60 28.97
N THR A 107 2.61 1.20 29.78
CA THR A 107 2.36 1.50 31.20
C THR A 107 1.87 2.93 31.44
N SER A 108 1.63 3.72 30.39
CA SER A 108 1.15 5.09 30.52
C SER A 108 -0.25 5.18 31.15
N GLY A 109 -0.51 6.34 31.76
CA GLY A 109 -1.78 6.66 32.41
C GLY A 109 -2.93 6.88 31.42
N HIS A 110 -2.66 7.15 30.14
CA HIS A 110 -3.65 7.37 29.09
C HIS A 110 -3.29 6.62 27.79
N PRO A 111 -4.28 6.31 26.93
CA PRO A 111 -4.04 5.61 25.67
C PRO A 111 -3.60 6.57 24.57
N HIS A 112 -2.95 6.00 23.56
CA HIS A 112 -2.77 6.58 22.23
C HIS A 112 -2.86 5.44 21.21
N THR A 113 -3.18 5.77 19.98
CA THR A 113 -3.16 4.83 18.85
C THR A 113 -2.33 5.37 17.70
N ILE A 114 -1.78 4.47 16.89
CA ILE A 114 -1.21 4.81 15.58
C ILE A 114 -1.89 3.97 14.51
N VAL A 115 -1.90 4.47 13.28
CA VAL A 115 -2.22 3.67 12.09
C VAL A 115 -0.92 3.50 11.31
N VAL A 116 -0.56 2.26 11.02
CA VAL A 116 0.52 1.91 10.09
C VAL A 116 -0.17 1.39 8.83
N SER A 117 0.00 2.10 7.72
CA SER A 117 -0.67 1.78 6.46
C SER A 117 0.03 0.64 5.71
N ALA A 118 -0.66 0.06 4.73
CA ALA A 118 -0.06 -0.86 3.77
C ALA A 118 1.19 -0.28 3.07
N ALA A 119 1.17 1.03 2.76
CA ALA A 119 2.30 1.72 2.16
C ALA A 119 3.48 1.83 3.14
N ASP A 120 3.20 2.11 4.42
CA ASP A 120 4.23 2.13 5.45
C ASP A 120 4.86 0.74 5.65
N PHE A 121 4.06 -0.32 5.64
CA PHE A 121 4.59 -1.68 5.72
C PHE A 121 5.46 -2.05 4.52
N ALA A 122 5.14 -1.58 3.31
CA ALA A 122 6.00 -1.76 2.15
C ALA A 122 7.35 -1.04 2.33
N LEU A 123 7.35 0.19 2.84
CA LEU A 123 8.58 0.92 3.17
C LEU A 123 9.42 0.19 4.24
N LEU A 124 8.76 -0.36 5.27
CA LEU A 124 9.43 -1.15 6.29
C LEU A 124 10.05 -2.43 5.71
N ALA A 125 9.31 -3.14 4.84
CA ALA A 125 9.82 -4.32 4.14
C ALA A 125 11.05 -4.00 3.30
N ASP A 126 11.12 -2.81 2.70
CA ASP A 126 12.29 -2.33 1.94
C ASP A 126 13.47 -1.88 2.85
N GLY A 127 13.34 -2.03 4.17
CA GLY A 127 14.33 -1.59 5.16
C GLY A 127 14.35 -0.07 5.37
N GLU A 128 13.37 0.66 4.83
CA GLU A 128 13.23 2.09 5.07
C GLU A 128 12.63 2.37 6.44
N MET A 129 12.83 3.61 6.89
CA MET A 129 12.31 4.07 8.17
C MET A 129 10.98 4.79 7.99
N VAL A 130 9.97 4.31 8.69
CA VAL A 130 8.65 4.93 8.74
C VAL A 130 8.54 5.84 9.96
N THR A 131 7.90 6.99 9.79
CA THR A 131 7.54 7.90 10.89
C THR A 131 6.05 8.16 10.87
N VAL A 132 5.35 7.79 11.94
CA VAL A 132 3.91 8.01 12.12
C VAL A 132 3.64 8.84 13.36
N THR A 133 2.56 9.63 13.34
CA THR A 133 2.12 10.41 14.50
C THR A 133 0.95 9.71 15.16
N SER A 134 0.96 9.58 16.48
CA SER A 134 -0.16 9.01 17.23
C SER A 134 -1.40 9.91 17.19
N SER A 135 -2.54 9.34 17.55
CA SER A 135 -3.75 10.09 17.89
C SER A 135 -3.44 11.16 18.96
N ASN A 136 -4.19 12.26 18.89
CA ASN A 136 -4.15 13.32 19.90
C ASN A 136 -5.12 12.98 21.03
N ASP A 137 -4.64 12.17 21.96
CA ASP A 137 -5.34 11.87 23.20
C ASP A 137 -4.70 12.68 24.32
N ASN A 138 -5.50 13.07 25.32
CA ASN A 138 -4.99 13.79 26.48
C ASN A 138 -4.14 15.04 26.12
N SER A 139 -4.53 15.71 25.02
CA SER A 139 -3.97 16.97 24.51
C SER A 139 -2.52 16.94 23.99
N HIS A 140 -1.96 15.78 23.64
CA HIS A 140 -0.67 15.71 22.92
C HIS A 140 -0.58 14.49 21.99
N THR A 141 0.51 14.43 21.21
CA THR A 141 0.82 13.32 20.30
C THR A 141 2.25 12.83 20.51
N HIS A 142 2.52 11.63 20.02
CA HIS A 142 3.85 11.07 19.92
C HIS A 142 4.25 10.85 18.47
N VAL A 143 5.51 11.12 18.15
CA VAL A 143 6.13 10.68 16.91
C VAL A 143 6.69 9.28 17.13
N VAL A 144 6.22 8.30 16.36
CA VAL A 144 6.67 6.92 16.42
C VAL A 144 7.49 6.62 15.17
N ARG A 145 8.71 6.12 15.35
CA ARG A 145 9.61 5.69 14.27
C ARG A 145 9.72 4.18 14.28
N LEU A 146 9.56 3.59 13.11
CA LEU A 146 9.59 2.16 12.86
C LEU A 146 10.70 1.87 11.83
N VAL A 147 11.43 0.77 12.01
CA VAL A 147 12.43 0.30 11.04
C VAL A 147 12.57 -1.21 11.19
N CYS A 148 12.72 -1.93 10.08
CA CYS A 148 13.05 -3.36 10.13
C CYS A 148 14.53 -3.58 10.45
N GLY A 149 14.86 -4.66 11.15
CA GLY A 149 16.23 -5.05 11.47
C GLY A 149 16.38 -6.47 12.01
#